data_AF-A0A1V0TKX1-F1
#
_entry.id   AF-A0A1V0TKX1-F1
#
_cell.length_a   1.000
_cell.length_b   1.000
_cell.length_c   1.000
_cell.angle_alpha   90.00
_cell.angle_beta   90.00
_cell.angle_gamma   90.00
#
_symmetry.space_group_name_H-M   'P 1'
#
loop_
_entity.id
_entity.type
_entity.pdbx_description
1 polymer ?
#
loop_
_entity_poly.entity_id
_entity_poly.type
_entity_poly.pdbx_seq_one_letter_code
_entity_poly.pdbx_strand_id
1 'polypeptide(L)'
;MGRSCRCGSEVRGQLDRLTPFAQATGSGSFYALWHHDDRADLATLPVIRFGDEGDLDIIDGLRNLLRMLAIDDEWFTPWDEERAADPDEEHSPGHEAYVAWLKETFGLTLPTEAEADEILRSGGRTYGVRFVEWLAEFGSEAIDFDSWRKEFDGC
;
A
#
# COMPACT_ATOMS: atom_id res chain seq x y z
N MET A 1 -23.79 -21.98 -19.44
CA MET A 1 -23.04 -20.78 -19.84
C MET A 1 -21.56 -21.06 -19.64
N GLY A 2 -20.78 -21.12 -20.72
CA GLY A 2 -19.36 -21.48 -20.68
C GLY A 2 -18.50 -20.38 -20.09
N ARG A 3 -17.56 -20.75 -19.21
CA ARG A 3 -16.49 -19.85 -18.76
C ARG A 3 -15.58 -19.61 -19.95
N SER A 4 -15.53 -18.37 -20.43
CA SER A 4 -14.56 -17.96 -21.45
C SER A 4 -13.16 -18.13 -20.87
N CYS A 5 -12.35 -19.01 -21.47
CA CYS A 5 -10.92 -19.06 -21.18
C CYS A 5 -10.29 -17.80 -21.78
N ARG A 6 -9.85 -16.85 -20.93
CA ARG A 6 -9.09 -15.68 -21.39
C ARG A 6 -7.76 -16.15 -21.98
N CYS A 7 -7.37 -15.56 -23.10
CA CYS A 7 -6.15 -15.94 -23.82
C CYS A 7 -4.92 -15.46 -23.04
N GLY A 8 -3.79 -16.17 -23.12
CA GLY A 8 -2.59 -15.89 -22.31
C GLY A 8 -1.98 -14.49 -22.47
N SER A 9 -2.34 -13.73 -23.51
CA SER A 9 -1.95 -12.32 -23.69
C SER A 9 -2.83 -11.34 -22.90
N GLU A 10 -4.11 -11.66 -22.68
CA GLU A 10 -5.01 -10.83 -21.86
C GLU A 10 -4.61 -10.89 -20.38
N VAL A 11 -4.21 -12.08 -19.91
CA VAL A 11 -3.70 -12.29 -18.54
C VAL A 11 -2.40 -11.51 -18.29
N ARG A 12 -1.51 -11.42 -19.30
CA ARG A 12 -0.29 -10.61 -19.21
C ARG A 12 -0.61 -9.11 -19.12
N GLY A 13 -1.51 -8.60 -19.98
CA GLY A 13 -1.96 -7.20 -19.92
C GLY A 13 -2.76 -6.83 -18.66
N GLN A 14 -3.22 -7.82 -17.89
CA GLN A 14 -3.91 -7.63 -16.61
C GLN A 14 -2.93 -7.59 -15.43
N LEU A 15 -1.82 -8.34 -15.47
CA LEU A 15 -0.72 -8.24 -14.50
C LEU A 15 0.14 -6.98 -14.70
N ASP A 16 0.15 -6.40 -15.90
CA ASP A 16 0.76 -5.10 -16.20
C ASP A 16 0.15 -3.93 -15.41
N ARG A 17 -0.89 -4.19 -14.60
CA ARG A 17 -1.51 -3.18 -13.73
C ARG A 17 -0.76 -2.95 -12.43
N LEU A 18 0.21 -3.79 -12.07
CA LEU A 18 1.09 -3.53 -10.94
C LEU A 18 2.51 -3.29 -11.45
N THR A 19 3.07 -2.13 -11.10
CA THR A 19 4.46 -1.80 -11.35
C THR A 19 5.22 -1.78 -10.02
N PRO A 20 5.92 -2.87 -9.64
CA PRO A 20 6.76 -2.91 -8.45
C PRO A 20 7.90 -1.90 -8.56
N PHE A 21 8.23 -1.21 -7.48
CA PHE A 21 9.32 -0.22 -7.47
C PHE A 21 10.23 -0.28 -6.24
N ALA A 22 9.82 -0.93 -5.16
CA ALA A 22 10.65 -1.11 -3.97
C ALA A 22 10.28 -2.39 -3.22
N GLN A 23 11.26 -2.99 -2.55
CA GLN A 23 11.03 -4.05 -1.58
C GLN A 23 10.69 -3.38 -0.24
N ALA A 24 9.59 -3.80 0.37
CA ALA A 24 9.10 -3.26 1.64
C ALA A 24 9.73 -3.98 2.84
N THR A 25 9.93 -5.31 2.76
CA THR A 25 10.55 -6.09 3.83
C THR A 25 11.55 -7.10 3.29
N GLY A 26 12.53 -7.48 4.13
CA GLY A 26 13.60 -8.40 3.73
C GLY A 26 13.10 -9.81 3.38
N SER A 27 11.89 -10.17 3.81
CA SER A 27 11.31 -11.50 3.64
C SER A 27 10.52 -11.66 2.33
N GLY A 28 9.89 -10.60 1.81
CA GLY A 28 9.18 -10.69 0.54
C GLY A 28 8.06 -9.69 0.24
N SER A 29 7.79 -8.71 1.11
CA SER A 29 6.82 -7.64 0.81
C SER A 29 7.37 -6.62 -0.19
N PHE A 30 6.51 -6.09 -1.07
CA PHE A 30 6.88 -5.09 -2.08
C PHE A 30 5.90 -3.91 -2.11
N TYR A 31 6.41 -2.74 -2.47
CA TYR A 31 5.62 -1.61 -2.92
C TYR A 31 5.45 -1.64 -4.44
N ALA A 32 4.20 -1.48 -4.89
CA ALA A 32 3.86 -1.41 -6.31
C ALA A 32 2.85 -0.29 -6.59
N LEU A 33 2.97 0.35 -7.76
CA LEU A 33 1.95 1.27 -8.27
C LEU A 33 0.82 0.48 -8.95
N TRP A 34 -0.43 0.77 -8.59
CA TRP A 34 -1.59 0.12 -9.18
C TRP A 34 -2.28 0.97 -10.24
N HIS A 35 -2.13 0.56 -11.51
CA HIS A 35 -2.79 1.15 -12.67
C HIS A 35 -4.24 0.68 -12.78
N HIS A 36 -5.10 1.19 -11.88
CA HIS A 36 -6.52 0.81 -11.84
C HIS A 36 -7.38 1.57 -12.88
N ASP A 37 -6.86 2.65 -13.45
CA ASP A 37 -7.46 3.44 -14.53
C ASP A 37 -6.38 4.01 -15.46
N ASP A 38 -6.77 4.90 -16.38
CA ASP A 38 -5.91 5.42 -17.45
C ASP A 38 -5.11 6.69 -17.03
N ARG A 39 -5.01 7.01 -15.73
CA ARG A 39 -4.24 8.19 -15.30
C ARG A 39 -2.76 8.04 -15.67
N ALA A 40 -2.21 9.06 -16.31
CA ALA A 40 -0.81 9.07 -16.75
C ALA A 40 0.16 9.50 -15.64
N ASP A 41 -0.31 10.28 -14.66
CA ASP A 41 0.53 10.75 -13.56
C ASP A 41 0.71 9.65 -12.51
N LEU A 42 1.87 9.01 -12.55
CA LEU A 42 2.25 7.93 -11.63
C LEU A 42 2.21 8.37 -10.16
N ALA A 43 2.43 9.65 -9.86
CA ALA A 43 2.41 10.15 -8.48
C ALA A 43 1.03 10.11 -7.83
N THR A 44 -0.02 9.99 -8.65
CA THR A 44 -1.43 9.92 -8.23
C THR A 44 -2.00 8.51 -8.24
N LEU A 45 -1.21 7.50 -8.63
CA LEU A 45 -1.64 6.10 -8.56
C LEU A 45 -1.61 5.60 -7.12
N PRO A 46 -2.53 4.70 -6.72
CA PRO A 46 -2.44 4.03 -5.44
C PRO A 46 -1.16 3.20 -5.36
N VAL A 47 -0.51 3.25 -4.20
CA VAL A 47 0.60 2.37 -3.86
C VAL A 47 0.02 1.21 -3.06
N ILE A 48 0.36 -0.01 -3.48
CA ILE A 48 0.03 -1.24 -2.77
C ILE A 48 1.28 -1.73 -2.07
N ARG A 49 1.21 -1.97 -0.75
CA ARG A 49 2.17 -2.83 -0.05
C ARG A 49 1.52 -4.19 0.11
N PHE A 50 2.11 -5.21 -0.48
CA PHE A 50 1.63 -6.59 -0.35
C PHE A 50 2.79 -7.57 -0.47
N GLY A 51 2.65 -8.75 0.15
CA GLY A 51 3.62 -9.84 0.02
C GLY A 51 3.46 -10.92 1.07
N ASP A 52 4.58 -11.37 1.61
CA ASP A 52 4.68 -12.60 2.40
C ASP A 52 4.22 -12.46 3.86
N GLU A 53 4.05 -11.23 4.34
CA GLU A 53 3.52 -10.93 5.68
C GLU A 53 1.99 -11.00 5.77
N GLY A 54 1.29 -11.08 4.63
CA GLY A 54 -0.17 -11.23 4.59
C GLY A 54 -0.96 -9.94 4.78
N ASP A 55 -0.30 -8.83 5.14
CA ASP A 55 -0.92 -7.51 5.20
C ASP A 55 -1.09 -6.90 3.79
N LEU A 56 -2.15 -6.11 3.63
CA LEU A 56 -2.45 -5.38 2.41
C LEU A 56 -2.71 -3.91 2.75
N ASP A 57 -1.72 -3.06 2.51
CA ASP A 57 -1.90 -1.62 2.61
C ASP A 57 -2.16 -1.02 1.24
N ILE A 58 -3.15 -0.12 1.16
CA ILE A 58 -3.40 0.69 -0.03
C ILE A 58 -3.28 2.15 0.36
N ILE A 59 -2.29 2.84 -0.22
CA ILE A 59 -1.99 4.24 0.07
C ILE A 59 -2.31 5.08 -1.17
N ASP A 60 -3.11 6.13 -1.02
CA ASP A 60 -3.50 7.00 -2.14
C ASP A 60 -2.35 7.93 -2.54
N GLY A 61 -1.54 7.53 -3.53
CA GLY A 61 -0.51 8.35 -4.14
C GLY A 61 0.86 8.32 -3.45
N LEU A 62 1.90 8.63 -4.23
CA LEU A 62 3.29 8.63 -3.77
C LEU A 62 3.56 9.67 -2.67
N ARG A 63 2.84 10.80 -2.69
CA ARG A 63 3.00 11.83 -1.65
C ARG A 63 2.63 11.31 -0.27
N ASN A 64 1.57 10.51 -0.16
CA ASN A 64 1.17 9.91 1.10
C ASN A 64 2.16 8.82 1.52
N LEU A 65 2.63 7.99 0.60
CA LEU A 65 3.69 7.03 0.89
C LEU A 65 4.95 7.72 1.46
N LEU A 66 5.40 8.81 0.83
CA LEU A 66 6.58 9.54 1.29
C LEU A 66 6.41 10.10 2.72
N ARG A 67 5.19 10.53 3.07
CA ARG A 67 4.86 10.93 4.44
C ARG A 67 4.91 9.76 5.40
N MET A 68 4.34 8.61 5.02
CA MET A 68 4.36 7.40 5.85
C MET A 68 5.79 6.91 6.11
N LEU A 69 6.65 6.91 5.08
CA LEU A 69 8.07 6.55 5.23
C LEU A 69 8.84 7.50 6.15
N ALA A 70 8.36 8.73 6.36
CA ALA A 70 8.99 9.65 7.30
C ALA A 70 8.74 9.25 8.76
N ILE A 71 7.75 8.39 9.05
CA ILE A 71 7.51 7.87 10.41
C ILE A 71 8.71 7.04 10.85
N ASP A 72 9.24 6.21 9.94
CA ASP A 72 10.47 5.42 10.15
C ASP A 72 10.42 4.65 11.47
N ASP A 73 9.35 3.86 11.58
CA ASP A 73 8.99 2.99 12.68
C ASP A 73 8.74 1.60 12.06
N GLU A 74 9.46 0.58 12.55
CA GLU A 74 9.36 -0.79 12.01
C GLU A 74 7.97 -1.40 12.22
N TRP A 75 7.17 -0.84 13.13
CA TRP A 75 5.94 -1.40 13.65
C TRP A 75 4.71 -0.53 13.39
N PHE A 76 4.76 0.45 12.47
CA PHE A 76 3.59 1.24 12.10
C PHE A 76 2.54 0.39 11.35
N THR A 77 1.86 -0.49 12.09
CA THR A 77 0.63 -1.17 11.73
C THR A 77 -0.50 -0.42 12.43
N PRO A 78 -1.42 0.24 11.70
CA PRO A 78 -2.50 1.04 12.28
C PRO A 78 -3.54 0.23 13.08
N TRP A 79 -3.31 -1.08 13.25
CA TRP A 79 -4.26 -2.05 13.80
C TRP A 79 -3.88 -2.55 15.20
N ASP A 80 -2.74 -2.13 15.76
CA ASP A 80 -2.30 -2.56 17.10
C ASP A 80 -2.53 -1.45 18.14
N GLU A 81 -3.78 -1.32 18.61
CA GLU A 81 -4.18 -0.38 19.68
C GLU A 81 -3.40 -0.61 21.00
N GLU A 82 -2.71 -1.75 21.16
CA GLU A 82 -1.96 -2.11 22.37
C GLU A 82 -0.48 -1.70 22.33
N ARG A 83 0.06 -1.22 21.20
CA ARG A 83 1.50 -0.98 21.07
C ARG A 83 1.86 0.49 21.17
N ALA A 84 2.30 0.90 22.35
CA ALA A 84 2.99 2.18 22.52
C ALA A 84 4.29 2.16 21.71
N ALA A 85 4.59 3.23 20.98
CA ALA A 85 5.89 3.44 20.35
C ALA A 85 7.00 3.10 21.34
N ASP A 86 7.96 2.27 20.94
CA ASP A 86 9.11 1.98 21.78
C ASP A 86 9.94 3.28 21.89
N PRO A 87 10.04 3.91 23.07
CA PRO A 87 10.74 5.18 23.22
C PRO A 87 12.26 5.03 22.97
N ASP A 88 12.78 3.80 22.94
CA ASP A 88 14.17 3.48 22.66
C ASP A 88 14.41 3.08 21.19
N GLU A 89 13.37 3.05 20.34
CA GLU A 89 13.51 2.79 18.91
C GLU A 89 14.11 4.02 18.21
N GLU A 90 15.37 3.92 17.84
CA GLU A 90 16.07 4.94 17.08
C GLU A 90 15.70 4.85 15.60
N HIS A 91 15.34 6.00 15.02
CA HIS A 91 15.15 6.13 13.59
C HIS A 91 16.35 5.63 12.77
N SER A 92 16.06 5.17 11.56
CA SER A 92 17.06 4.74 10.60
C SER A 92 18.10 5.84 10.32
N PRO A 93 19.37 5.47 10.06
CA PRO A 93 20.38 6.43 9.64
C PRO A 93 19.91 7.24 8.42
N GLY A 94 19.91 8.57 8.55
CA GLY A 94 19.48 9.49 7.48
C GLY A 94 18.04 9.97 7.58
N HIS A 95 17.29 9.56 8.60
CA HIS A 95 15.93 10.03 8.86
C HIS A 95 15.79 11.56 8.83
N GLU A 96 16.61 12.29 9.61
CA GLU A 96 16.55 13.75 9.66
C GLU A 96 16.77 14.39 8.29
N ALA A 97 17.69 13.82 7.49
CA ALA A 97 17.95 14.28 6.14
C ALA A 97 16.78 14.00 5.19
N TYR A 98 16.10 12.85 5.36
CA TYR A 98 14.89 12.50 4.63
C TYR A 98 13.74 13.47 4.94
N VAL A 99 13.49 13.75 6.23
CA VAL A 99 12.45 14.70 6.67
C VAL A 99 12.73 16.11 6.13
N ALA A 100 13.99 16.57 6.20
CA ALA A 100 14.38 17.86 5.64
C ALA A 100 14.14 17.91 4.12
N TRP A 101 14.57 16.88 3.39
CA TRP A 101 14.37 16.77 1.95
C TRP A 101 12.89 16.74 1.57
N LEU A 102 12.06 16.01 2.31
CA LEU A 102 10.62 15.90 2.09
C LEU A 102 9.93 17.27 2.20
N LYS A 103 10.31 18.05 3.20
CA LYS A 103 9.82 19.41 3.42
C LYS A 103 10.30 20.38 2.35
N GLU A 104 11.58 20.37 2.02
CA GLU A 104 12.16 21.31 1.05
C GLU A 104 11.69 21.03 -0.39
N THR A 105 11.54 19.75 -0.75
CA THR A 105 11.21 19.35 -2.12
C THR A 105 9.70 19.37 -2.40
N PHE A 106 8.88 18.93 -1.44
CA PHE A 106 7.45 18.74 -1.66
C PHE A 106 6.56 19.63 -0.78
N GLY A 107 7.14 20.34 0.20
CA GLY A 107 6.38 21.05 1.22
C GLY A 107 5.64 20.12 2.17
N LEU A 108 6.05 18.84 2.27
CA LEU A 108 5.39 17.83 3.07
C LEU A 108 6.10 17.68 4.43
N THR A 109 5.34 17.36 5.46
CA THR A 109 5.85 17.05 6.80
C THR A 109 5.44 15.64 7.20
N LEU A 110 6.12 15.13 8.22
CA LEU A 110 5.71 13.97 8.97
C LEU A 110 4.20 14.04 9.29
N PRO A 111 3.43 12.97 9.07
CA PRO A 111 2.05 12.93 9.51
C PRO A 111 1.99 12.84 11.03
N THR A 112 0.95 13.43 11.61
CA THR A 112 0.54 13.04 12.97
C THR A 112 -0.02 11.62 12.95
N GLU A 113 -0.11 10.94 14.09
CA GLU A 113 -0.73 9.60 14.20
C GLU A 113 -2.10 9.55 13.52
N ALA A 114 -2.99 10.51 13.85
CA ALA A 114 -4.32 10.60 13.24
C ALA A 114 -4.30 10.84 11.73
N GLU A 115 -3.29 11.54 11.20
CA GLU A 115 -3.14 11.70 9.75
C GLU A 115 -2.63 10.44 9.08
N ALA A 116 -1.74 9.69 9.73
CA ALA A 116 -1.22 8.43 9.24
C ALA A 116 -2.33 7.35 9.19
N ASP A 117 -3.14 7.26 10.24
CA ASP A 117 -4.33 6.40 10.28
C ASP A 117 -5.31 6.75 9.16
N GLU A 118 -5.56 8.04 8.94
CA GLU A 118 -6.47 8.48 7.88
C GLU A 118 -5.88 8.26 6.48
N ILE A 119 -4.55 8.33 6.29
CA ILE A 119 -3.91 7.95 5.03
C ILE A 119 -4.20 6.48 4.71
N LEU A 120 -4.03 5.58 5.67
CA LEU A 120 -4.25 4.14 5.47
C LEU A 120 -5.74 3.83 5.29
N ARG A 121 -6.60 4.38 6.15
CA ARG A 121 -8.05 4.19 6.04
C ARG A 121 -8.60 4.76 4.73
N SER A 122 -8.19 5.97 4.32
CA SER A 122 -8.74 6.59 3.11
C SER A 122 -8.40 5.81 1.85
N GLY A 123 -7.19 5.26 1.75
CA GLY A 123 -6.81 4.38 0.65
C GLY A 123 -7.60 3.07 0.66
N GLY A 124 -7.75 2.43 1.83
CA GLY A 124 -8.62 1.26 2.01
C GLY A 124 -10.07 1.51 1.59
N ARG A 125 -10.70 2.60 2.07
CA ARG A 125 -12.07 3.00 1.70
C ARG A 125 -12.24 3.25 0.20
N THR A 126 -11.26 3.90 -0.41
CA THR A 126 -11.37 4.34 -1.80
C THR A 126 -11.12 3.19 -2.78
N TYR A 127 -10.20 2.29 -2.44
CA TYR A 127 -9.63 1.34 -3.40
C TYR A 127 -9.73 -0.12 -2.97
N GLY A 128 -9.91 -0.41 -1.67
CA GLY A 128 -9.82 -1.75 -1.08
C GLY A 128 -10.67 -2.80 -1.77
N VAL A 129 -12.00 -2.61 -1.77
CA VAL A 129 -12.93 -3.56 -2.41
C VAL A 129 -12.57 -3.77 -3.89
N ARG A 130 -12.31 -2.68 -4.62
CA ARG A 130 -11.97 -2.74 -6.05
C ARG A 130 -10.66 -3.49 -6.30
N PHE A 131 -9.65 -3.27 -5.46
CA PHE A 131 -8.36 -3.94 -5.55
C PHE A 131 -8.51 -5.43 -5.29
N VAL A 132 -9.23 -5.80 -4.23
CA VAL A 132 -9.49 -7.20 -3.86
C VAL A 132 -10.30 -7.92 -4.94
N GLU A 133 -11.34 -7.29 -5.49
CA GLU A 133 -12.11 -7.85 -6.61
C GLU A 133 -11.24 -8.08 -7.84
N TRP A 134 -10.41 -7.10 -8.20
CA TRP A 134 -9.47 -7.22 -9.31
C TRP A 134 -8.43 -8.32 -9.06
N LEU A 135 -7.85 -8.39 -7.86
CA LEU A 135 -6.85 -9.39 -7.52
C LEU A 135 -7.43 -10.81 -7.50
N ALA A 136 -8.69 -10.97 -7.05
CA ALA A 136 -9.39 -12.25 -7.03
C ALA A 136 -9.66 -12.84 -8.43
N GLU A 137 -9.58 -12.06 -9.50
CA GLU A 137 -9.61 -12.60 -10.88
C GLU A 137 -8.38 -13.46 -11.21
N PHE A 138 -7.28 -13.29 -10.46
CA PHE A 138 -5.97 -13.90 -10.75
C PHE A 138 -5.39 -14.69 -9.57
N GLY A 139 -5.82 -14.38 -8.35
CA GLY A 139 -5.35 -15.02 -7.13
C GLY A 139 -5.72 -16.49 -7.04
N SER A 140 -4.86 -17.27 -6.38
CA SER A 140 -5.17 -18.64 -6.01
C SER A 140 -6.15 -18.70 -4.85
N GLU A 141 -6.90 -19.81 -4.72
CA GLU A 141 -7.79 -20.09 -3.57
C GLU A 141 -7.06 -20.11 -2.21
N ALA A 142 -5.71 -20.09 -2.19
CA ALA A 142 -4.91 -20.00 -0.98
C ALA A 142 -4.85 -18.59 -0.36
N ILE A 143 -5.33 -17.55 -1.08
CA ILE A 143 -5.41 -16.18 -0.56
C ILE A 143 -6.80 -15.98 0.04
N ASP A 144 -6.87 -15.56 1.31
CA ASP A 144 -8.13 -15.27 1.99
C ASP A 144 -8.68 -13.88 1.61
N PHE A 145 -9.24 -13.81 0.41
CA PHE A 145 -9.89 -12.59 -0.08
C PHE A 145 -11.12 -12.17 0.74
N ASP A 146 -11.77 -13.11 1.44
CA ASP A 146 -12.94 -12.79 2.25
C ASP A 146 -12.58 -12.02 3.53
N SER A 147 -11.37 -12.25 4.07
CA SER A 147 -10.81 -11.42 5.14
C SER A 147 -10.69 -9.96 4.71
N TRP A 148 -9.96 -9.70 3.61
CA TRP A 148 -9.76 -8.33 3.12
C TRP A 148 -11.03 -7.65 2.64
N ARG A 149 -12.00 -8.38 2.05
CA ARG A 149 -13.31 -7.80 1.73
C ARG A 149 -14.00 -7.26 2.97
N LYS A 150 -14.04 -8.03 4.06
CA LYS A 150 -14.66 -7.58 5.31
C LYS A 150 -13.93 -6.39 5.92
N GLU A 151 -12.61 -6.40 5.86
CA GLU A 151 -11.77 -5.31 6.34
C GLU A 151 -12.10 -3.99 5.61
N PHE A 152 -12.17 -4.02 4.27
CA PHE A 152 -12.42 -2.82 3.48
C PHE A 152 -13.91 -2.43 3.38
N ASP A 153 -14.85 -3.38 3.45
CA ASP A 153 -16.30 -3.10 3.49
C ASP A 153 -16.71 -2.39 4.80
N GLY A 154 -15.96 -2.59 5.88
CA GLY A 154 -16.18 -1.96 7.17
C GLY A 154 -15.58 -0.56 7.31
N CYS A 155 -14.83 -0.08 6.31
CA CYS A 155 -14.09 1.17 6.37
C CYS A 155 -14.93 2.40 6.01
#